data_AF-A0A6U4WL27-F1
#
_entry.id   AF-A0A6U4WL27-F1
#
_cell.length_a   1.000
_cell.length_b   1.000
_cell.length_c   1.000
_cell.angle_alpha   90.00
_cell.angle_beta   90.00
_cell.angle_gamma   90.00
#
_symmetry.space_group_name_H-M   'P 1'
#
loop_
_entity.id
_entity.type
_entity.pdbx_description
1 polymer ?
#
loop_
_entity_poly.entity_id
_entity_poly.type
_entity_poly.pdbx_seq_one_letter_code
_entity_poly.pdbx_strand_id
1 'polypeptide(L)'
;AKTSAPLPPPSGNDDDVTTPTCEPAPLPPAPQGDGTAAVEEAVPTHQQPPPAAAAPAAGAAEDTVADDNACVICLDAPRQYVCVPCGHRVLCEGCKANFPPGSQCPTCRGELQTTIKVFL
;
A
#
# COMPACT_ATOMS: atom_id res chain seq x y z
N ALA A 1 -28.07 52.68 -39.90
CA ALA A 1 -28.73 51.61 -39.14
C ALA A 1 -28.64 50.31 -39.93
N LYS A 2 -27.66 49.46 -39.62
CA LYS A 2 -27.52 48.12 -40.20
C LYS A 2 -28.08 47.15 -39.16
N THR A 3 -29.24 46.58 -39.43
CA THR A 3 -29.86 45.58 -38.55
C THR A 3 -29.25 44.22 -38.89
N SER A 4 -28.39 43.70 -38.02
CA SER A 4 -27.86 42.35 -38.13
C SER A 4 -28.81 41.43 -37.37
N ALA A 5 -29.58 40.64 -38.10
CA ALA A 5 -30.40 39.59 -37.52
C ALA A 5 -29.52 38.51 -36.87
N PRO A 6 -29.92 37.93 -35.72
CA PRO A 6 -29.18 36.84 -35.10
C PRO A 6 -29.36 35.54 -35.88
N LEU A 7 -28.25 34.79 -36.03
CA LEU A 7 -28.22 33.45 -36.64
C LEU A 7 -28.94 32.43 -35.73
N PRO A 8 -29.63 31.42 -36.29
CA PRO A 8 -30.26 30.37 -35.49
C PRO A 8 -29.22 29.45 -34.83
N PRO A 9 -29.53 28.82 -33.68
CA PRO A 9 -28.65 27.82 -33.07
C PRO A 9 -28.59 26.55 -33.94
N PRO A 10 -27.45 25.84 -33.99
CA PRO A 10 -27.39 24.53 -34.63
C PRO A 10 -28.22 23.53 -33.84
N SER A 11 -29.16 22.85 -34.52
CA SER A 11 -29.84 21.65 -34.02
C SER A 11 -28.82 20.60 -33.60
N GLY A 12 -28.97 20.11 -32.38
CA GLY A 12 -28.25 18.95 -31.89
C GLY A 12 -28.79 17.68 -32.54
N ASN A 13 -27.85 16.83 -32.96
CA ASN A 13 -28.09 15.42 -33.21
C ASN A 13 -26.97 14.67 -32.50
N ASP A 14 -27.33 14.21 -31.31
CA ASP A 14 -26.73 13.19 -30.48
C ASP A 14 -26.73 11.84 -31.20
N ASP A 15 -25.68 11.55 -31.97
CA ASP A 15 -25.45 10.20 -32.45
C ASP A 15 -23.98 9.83 -32.30
N ASP A 16 -23.79 8.60 -31.82
CA ASP A 16 -22.53 7.89 -31.62
C ASP A 16 -21.82 8.05 -30.26
N VAL A 17 -22.52 7.70 -29.18
CA VAL A 17 -21.87 7.01 -28.06
C VAL A 17 -21.61 5.56 -28.50
N THR A 18 -20.62 5.36 -29.38
CA THR A 18 -20.01 4.04 -29.51
C THR A 18 -19.23 3.79 -28.22
N THR A 19 -19.89 3.17 -27.24
CA THR A 19 -19.20 2.56 -26.12
C THR A 19 -18.21 1.54 -26.69
N PRO A 20 -16.89 1.67 -26.46
CA PRO A 20 -16.01 0.56 -26.72
C PRO A 20 -16.37 -0.55 -25.73
N THR A 21 -17.01 -1.61 -26.24
CA THR A 21 -17.13 -2.88 -25.52
C THR A 21 -15.72 -3.29 -25.12
N CYS A 22 -15.41 -3.19 -23.84
CA CYS A 22 -14.21 -3.75 -23.25
C CYS A 22 -14.37 -5.27 -23.34
N GLU A 23 -13.85 -5.85 -24.42
CA GLU A 23 -13.72 -7.28 -24.57
C GLU A 23 -12.76 -7.77 -23.47
N PRO A 24 -13.21 -8.62 -22.53
CA PRO A 24 -12.34 -9.08 -21.46
C PRO A 24 -11.30 -10.03 -22.05
N ALA A 25 -10.02 -9.70 -21.85
CA ALA A 25 -8.90 -10.55 -22.21
C ALA A 25 -9.03 -11.95 -21.57
N PRO A 26 -8.71 -13.04 -22.30
CA PRO A 26 -8.79 -14.38 -21.75
C PRO A 26 -7.79 -14.56 -20.59
N LEU A 27 -8.33 -15.02 -19.45
CA LEU A 27 -7.56 -15.37 -18.26
C LEU A 27 -6.55 -16.50 -18.58
N PRO A 28 -5.32 -16.47 -18.06
CA PRO A 28 -4.37 -17.57 -18.22
C PRO A 28 -4.86 -18.83 -17.47
N PRO A 29 -4.51 -20.04 -17.95
CA PRO A 29 -4.90 -21.28 -17.28
C PRO A 29 -4.25 -21.40 -15.90
N ALA A 30 -5.04 -21.89 -14.94
CA ALA A 30 -4.56 -22.23 -13.61
C ALA A 30 -3.42 -23.27 -13.69
N PRO A 31 -2.37 -23.15 -12.85
CA PRO A 31 -1.32 -24.17 -12.79
C PRO A 31 -1.91 -25.46 -12.23
N GLN A 32 -1.90 -26.51 -13.05
CA GLN A 32 -2.25 -27.87 -12.65
C GLN A 32 -1.07 -28.43 -11.83
N GLY A 33 -1.29 -28.59 -10.53
CA GLY A 33 -0.38 -29.28 -9.64
C GLY A 33 -0.57 -30.79 -9.77
N ASP A 34 0.45 -31.47 -10.29
CA ASP A 34 0.61 -32.92 -10.19
C ASP A 34 1.78 -33.22 -9.25
N GLY A 35 1.59 -34.22 -8.37
CA GLY A 35 2.42 -34.51 -7.20
C GLY A 35 3.87 -34.93 -7.50
N THR A 36 4.68 -35.35 -6.53
CA THR A 36 4.41 -36.29 -5.44
C THR A 36 5.66 -36.40 -4.55
N ALA A 37 5.46 -36.98 -3.36
CA ALA A 37 6.41 -37.82 -2.59
C ALA A 37 7.66 -37.19 -1.95
N ALA A 38 7.55 -37.02 -0.62
CA ALA A 38 8.46 -37.52 0.41
C ALA A 38 9.98 -37.45 0.16
N VAL A 39 10.62 -36.52 0.87
CA VAL A 39 11.87 -36.82 1.57
C VAL A 39 11.76 -36.42 3.03
N GLU A 40 12.14 -37.36 3.87
CA GLU A 40 12.25 -37.34 5.32
C GLU A 40 13.47 -36.49 5.75
N GLU A 41 13.50 -36.15 7.04
CA GLU A 41 14.69 -35.73 7.82
C GLU A 41 15.33 -34.36 7.53
N ALA A 42 15.26 -33.47 8.53
CA ALA A 42 16.43 -33.08 9.34
C ALA A 42 16.30 -31.65 9.94
N VAL A 43 16.05 -31.65 11.25
CA VAL A 43 16.62 -30.74 12.28
C VAL A 43 16.28 -29.23 12.23
N PRO A 44 15.56 -28.70 13.26
CA PRO A 44 15.43 -27.26 13.46
C PRO A 44 16.73 -26.72 14.05
N THR A 45 17.49 -25.95 13.28
CA THR A 45 18.53 -25.09 13.85
C THR A 45 18.14 -23.64 13.67
N HIS A 46 17.41 -23.16 14.68
CA HIS A 46 17.28 -21.74 14.97
C HIS A 46 18.68 -21.22 15.30
N GLN A 47 19.43 -20.72 14.30
CA GLN A 47 20.70 -20.08 14.54
C GLN A 47 20.44 -18.66 15.07
N GLN A 48 20.18 -18.56 16.37
CA GLN A 48 20.44 -17.31 17.07
C GLN A 48 21.96 -17.18 17.24
N PRO A 49 22.58 -16.09 16.76
CA PRO A 49 23.98 -15.82 17.05
C PRO A 49 24.19 -15.54 18.55
N PRO A 50 25.37 -15.82 19.11
CA PRO A 50 25.66 -15.61 20.52
C PRO A 50 25.69 -14.12 20.90
N PRO A 51 25.27 -13.73 22.12
CA PRO A 51 25.52 -12.40 22.64
C PRO A 51 26.99 -12.33 23.11
N ALA A 52 27.88 -11.89 22.24
CA ALA A 52 29.27 -11.62 22.60
C ALA A 52 29.39 -10.19 23.16
N ALA A 53 29.48 -10.11 24.48
CA ALA A 53 29.87 -8.90 25.19
C ALA A 53 31.30 -8.47 24.81
N ALA A 54 31.46 -7.20 24.41
CA ALA A 54 32.72 -6.48 24.50
C ALA A 54 32.48 -4.96 24.39
N ALA A 55 32.58 -4.27 25.53
CA ALA A 55 32.88 -2.84 25.62
C ALA A 55 34.41 -2.69 25.91
N PRO A 56 35.08 -1.52 25.73
CA PRO A 56 34.53 -0.16 25.79
C PRO A 56 35.11 0.87 24.78
N ALA A 57 34.45 2.03 24.61
CA ALA A 57 35.04 3.38 24.63
C ALA A 57 34.09 4.47 24.08
N ALA A 58 33.73 5.40 24.98
CA ALA A 58 33.42 6.81 24.76
C ALA A 58 32.89 7.29 23.39
N GLY A 59 31.57 7.41 23.33
CA GLY A 59 30.81 8.27 22.44
C GLY A 59 29.35 7.96 22.71
N ALA A 60 28.55 8.92 23.17
CA ALA A 60 27.18 8.72 23.65
C ALA A 60 26.35 7.87 22.65
N ALA A 61 26.21 6.59 22.94
CA ALA A 61 25.40 5.64 22.20
C ALA A 61 24.22 5.29 23.10
N GLU A 62 23.16 6.07 22.98
CA GLU A 62 21.87 5.69 23.54
C GLU A 62 21.41 4.44 22.79
N ASP A 63 21.22 3.36 23.54
CA ASP A 63 20.65 2.10 23.08
C ASP A 63 19.20 2.39 22.67
N THR A 64 19.03 2.87 21.43
CA THR A 64 17.70 3.10 20.86
C THR A 64 17.15 1.74 20.50
N VAL A 65 16.44 1.13 21.46
CA VAL A 65 15.43 0.12 21.18
C VAL A 65 14.63 0.67 19.99
N ALA A 66 14.79 0.08 18.82
CA ALA A 66 14.09 0.50 17.63
C ALA A 66 12.60 0.50 17.98
N ASP A 67 11.98 1.69 18.04
CA ASP A 67 10.60 1.82 18.45
C ASP A 67 9.76 1.10 17.38
N ASP A 68 9.34 -0.14 17.68
CA ASP A 68 8.51 -0.97 16.80
C ASP A 68 7.19 -0.27 16.43
N ASN A 69 6.84 0.80 17.16
CA ASN A 69 5.69 1.65 16.92
C ASN A 69 5.97 2.90 16.08
N ALA A 70 7.19 3.18 15.61
CA ALA A 70 7.48 4.37 14.80
C ALA A 70 6.93 4.26 13.36
N CYS A 71 6.37 5.35 12.83
CA CYS A 71 5.82 5.44 11.47
C CYS A 71 6.84 5.01 10.43
N VAL A 72 6.45 4.15 9.49
CA VAL A 72 7.38 3.60 8.48
C VAL A 72 7.84 4.64 7.45
N ILE A 73 7.21 5.82 7.43
CA ILE A 73 7.49 6.89 6.47
C ILE A 73 8.46 7.92 7.05
N CYS A 74 8.18 8.45 8.24
CA CYS A 74 9.04 9.46 8.86
C CYS A 74 10.01 8.90 9.90
N LEU A 75 9.78 7.68 10.40
CA LEU A 75 10.57 7.02 11.45
C LEU A 75 10.70 7.83 12.75
N ASP A 76 9.79 8.79 12.98
CA ASP A 76 9.86 9.76 14.09
C ASP A 76 8.62 9.67 14.98
N ALA A 77 7.43 9.85 14.41
CA ALA A 77 6.17 9.81 15.16
C ALA A 77 5.56 8.41 15.25
N PRO A 78 4.78 8.09 16.30
CA PRO A 78 4.17 6.78 16.46
C PRO A 78 3.09 6.49 15.42
N ARG A 79 2.93 5.22 15.05
CA ARG A 79 1.87 4.74 14.16
C ARG A 79 0.53 4.87 14.88
N GLN A 80 -0.41 5.57 14.28
CA GLN A 80 -1.75 5.78 14.84
C GLN A 80 -2.85 5.38 13.85
N TYR A 81 -2.49 5.07 12.61
CA TYR A 81 -3.44 4.83 11.53
C TYR A 81 -3.26 3.45 10.90
N VAL A 82 -4.38 2.77 10.68
CA VAL A 82 -4.50 1.50 9.97
C VAL A 82 -4.99 1.74 8.56
N CYS A 83 -4.35 1.12 7.57
CA CYS A 83 -4.78 1.11 6.17
C CYS A 83 -5.93 0.10 5.95
N VAL A 84 -7.05 0.55 5.38
CA VAL A 84 -8.20 -0.31 5.03
C VAL A 84 -8.15 -0.63 3.54
N PRO A 85 -8.38 -1.89 3.11
CA PRO A 85 -8.87 -3.04 3.88
C PRO A 85 -7.78 -3.93 4.49
N CYS A 86 -6.51 -3.71 4.17
CA CYS A 86 -5.44 -4.65 4.51
C CYS A 86 -5.09 -4.76 6.01
N GLY A 87 -5.45 -3.79 6.84
CA GLY A 87 -5.25 -3.83 8.30
C GLY A 87 -3.86 -3.41 8.81
N HIS A 88 -2.92 -3.03 7.93
CA HIS A 88 -1.58 -2.64 8.37
C HIS A 88 -1.57 -1.27 9.08
N ARG A 89 -1.11 -1.25 10.34
CA ARG A 89 -0.86 -0.02 11.12
C ARG A 89 0.55 0.47 10.82
N VAL A 90 0.68 1.53 10.02
CA VAL A 90 1.99 1.96 9.47
C VAL A 90 2.21 3.47 9.43
N LEU A 91 1.14 4.28 9.55
CA LEU A 91 1.22 5.74 9.40
C LEU A 91 0.99 6.47 10.73
N CYS A 92 1.70 7.57 10.94
CA CYS A 92 1.40 8.57 11.97
C CYS A 92 0.37 9.60 11.48
N GLU A 93 -0.06 10.49 12.38
CA GLU A 93 -0.97 11.61 12.08
C GLU A 93 -0.48 12.53 10.96
N GLY A 94 0.82 12.84 10.91
CA GLY A 94 1.38 13.74 9.89
C GLY A 94 1.50 13.09 8.52
N CYS A 95 1.94 11.83 8.46
CA CYS A 95 2.16 11.15 7.19
C CYS A 95 0.88 10.67 6.52
N LYS A 96 -0.22 10.43 7.25
CA LYS A 96 -1.47 9.93 6.67
C LYS A 96 -2.08 10.84 5.59
N ALA A 97 -1.82 12.15 5.64
CA ALA A 97 -2.30 13.09 4.64
C ALA A 97 -1.73 12.84 3.23
N ASN A 98 -0.55 12.21 3.14
CA ASN A 98 0.10 11.87 1.87
C ASN A 98 -0.40 10.55 1.26
N PHE A 99 -1.33 9.87 1.94
CA PHE A 99 -1.89 8.59 1.50
C PHE A 99 -3.43 8.70 1.37
N PRO A 100 -3.94 9.46 0.39
CA PRO A 100 -5.38 9.53 0.10
C PRO A 100 -5.92 8.19 -0.43
N PRO A 101 -7.25 8.02 -0.46
CA PRO A 101 -7.90 6.89 -1.11
C PRO A 101 -7.39 6.68 -2.55
N GLY A 102 -7.13 5.42 -2.94
CA GLY A 102 -6.49 5.05 -4.20
C GLY A 102 -4.95 4.95 -4.14
N SER A 103 -4.34 5.38 -3.04
CA SER A 103 -2.92 5.12 -2.77
C SER A 103 -2.67 3.65 -2.45
N GLN A 104 -1.41 3.27 -2.28
CA GLN A 104 -1.03 1.91 -1.86
C GLN A 104 -0.55 1.89 -0.42
N CYS A 105 -0.85 0.79 0.30
CA CYS A 105 -0.27 0.55 1.61
C CYS A 105 1.26 0.40 1.51
N PRO A 106 2.07 1.12 2.31
CA PRO A 106 3.53 1.00 2.29
C PRO A 106 4.07 -0.41 2.56
N THR A 107 3.31 -1.23 3.30
CA THR A 107 3.76 -2.58 3.69
C THR A 107 3.35 -3.65 2.68
N CYS A 108 2.06 -3.75 2.35
CA CYS A 108 1.56 -4.82 1.48
C CYS A 108 1.25 -4.38 0.04
N ARG A 109 1.35 -3.09 -0.25
CA ARG A 109 1.03 -2.47 -1.57
C ARG A 109 -0.41 -2.65 -2.02
N GLY A 110 -1.30 -3.16 -1.16
CA GLY A 110 -2.73 -3.23 -1.42
C GLY A 110 -3.34 -1.83 -1.56
N GLU A 111 -4.45 -1.75 -2.30
CA GLU A 111 -5.21 -0.51 -2.49
C GLU A 111 -5.70 0.04 -1.14
N LEU A 112 -5.43 1.32 -0.90
CA LEU A 112 -5.84 2.04 0.29
C LEU A 112 -7.17 2.72 0.02
N GLN A 113 -8.23 2.25 0.66
CA GLN A 113 -9.56 2.87 0.56
C GLN A 113 -9.69 4.01 1.56
N THR A 114 -9.18 3.82 2.77
CA THR A 114 -9.19 4.83 3.82
C THR A 114 -8.16 4.49 4.90
N THR A 115 -7.94 5.43 5.82
CA THR A 115 -7.17 5.22 7.05
C THR A 115 -8.03 5.46 8.28
N ILE A 116 -7.95 4.56 9.26
CA ILE A 116 -8.70 4.65 10.51
C ILE A 116 -7.72 4.90 11.66
N LYS A 117 -8.04 5.87 12.52
CA LYS A 117 -7.26 6.16 13.73
C LYS A 117 -7.54 5.09 14.79
N VAL A 118 -6.47 4.51 15.33
CA VAL A 118 -6.51 3.52 16.41
C VAL A 118 -6.18 4.22 17.72
N PHE A 119 -7.01 3.99 18.73
CA PHE A 119 -6.79 4.42 20.12
C PHE A 119 -6.37 3.19 20.92
N LEU A 120 -5.23 3.27 21.60
CA LEU A 120 -4.64 2.22 22.45
C LEU A 120 -4.49 2.76 23.87
#